data_AF-A0A2E9IHY8-F1
#
_entry.id   AF-A0A2E9IHY8-F1
#
_cell.length_a   1.000
_cell.length_b   1.000
_cell.length_c   1.000
_cell.angle_alpha   90.00
_cell.angle_beta   90.00
_cell.angle_gamma   90.00
#
_symmetry.space_group_name_H-M   'P 1'
#
loop_
_entity.id
_entity.type
_entity.pdbx_description
1 polymer ?
#
loop_
_entity_poly.entity_id
_entity_poly.type
_entity_poly.pdbx_seq_one_letter_code
_entity_poly.pdbx_strand_id
1 'polypeptide(L)'
;MRGVVVNSTPLPLPTASPSHGGIAYLDRDGELNIGSPNYINHPEEFIMLKKAAHSVGELRRAGFQICVVTNQSAMMRGLWDEDRMHSIHDRMRTVFLEHDPDAHFDLILACPHRNRDRCACRKPMPGMLRLGERILRNEYPVPRGPSMVELNSEDGQVDWWGDAPSPRNRTDCMVGDRSSDMGAGWAMGVRLFQVLDQKGIAQVIDRILDLEDDGDRFNPVR
;
A
#
# COMPACT_ATOMS: atom_id res chain seq x y z
N MET A 1 -21.76 1.01 6.49
CA MET A 1 -20.75 2.10 6.32
C MET A 1 -19.82 1.57 5.23
N ARG A 2 -19.51 2.30 4.15
CA ARG A 2 -18.75 1.67 3.03
C ARG A 2 -17.44 1.07 3.57
N GLY A 3 -17.08 -0.13 3.13
CA GLY A 3 -15.87 -0.82 3.57
C GLY A 3 -14.59 -0.27 2.93
N VAL A 4 -13.50 -1.01 3.05
CA VAL A 4 -12.30 -0.84 2.23
C VAL A 4 -12.66 -1.27 0.81
N VAL A 5 -12.27 -0.48 -0.19
CA VAL A 5 -12.40 -0.88 -1.59
C VAL A 5 -11.17 -1.71 -1.94
N VAL A 6 -11.41 -2.90 -2.48
CA VAL A 6 -10.40 -3.93 -2.72
C VAL A 6 -10.33 -4.23 -4.22
N ASN A 7 -9.14 -4.37 -4.76
CA ASN A 7 -8.93 -4.98 -6.07
C ASN A 7 -7.83 -6.05 -5.95
N SER A 8 -8.25 -7.32 -5.97
CA SER A 8 -7.37 -8.48 -5.76
C SER A 8 -7.03 -9.15 -7.08
N THR A 9 -5.74 -9.19 -7.43
CA THR A 9 -5.26 -9.83 -8.65
C THR A 9 -3.92 -10.53 -8.40
N PRO A 10 -3.78 -11.40 -7.39
CA PRO A 10 -2.50 -12.03 -7.10
C PRO A 10 -1.99 -12.80 -8.32
N LEU A 11 -0.69 -12.68 -8.59
CA LEU A 11 0.01 -13.45 -9.62
C LEU A 11 1.20 -14.18 -9.00
N PRO A 12 1.57 -15.36 -9.52
CA PRO A 12 2.82 -16.01 -9.14
C PRO A 12 4.00 -15.03 -9.23
N LEU A 13 4.90 -15.10 -8.25
CA LEU A 13 6.14 -14.35 -8.30
C LEU A 13 7.00 -14.82 -9.48
N PRO A 14 7.89 -13.97 -10.04
CA PRO A 14 8.79 -14.35 -11.12
C PRO A 14 9.57 -15.63 -10.81
N THR A 15 9.89 -16.42 -11.84
CA THR A 15 10.66 -17.66 -11.69
C THR A 15 12.00 -17.38 -10.99
N ALA A 16 12.37 -18.24 -10.04
CA ALA A 16 13.56 -18.12 -9.19
C ALA A 16 13.54 -17.02 -8.11
N SER A 17 12.42 -16.32 -7.92
CA SER A 17 12.26 -15.43 -6.77
C SER A 17 12.38 -16.20 -5.45
N PRO A 18 13.10 -15.67 -4.44
CA PRO A 18 13.12 -16.25 -3.09
C PRO A 18 11.73 -16.38 -2.48
N SER A 19 11.54 -17.38 -1.61
CA SER A 19 10.31 -17.58 -0.86
C SER A 19 10.52 -17.21 0.61
N HIS A 20 10.44 -15.90 0.90
CA HIS A 20 10.44 -15.39 2.28
C HIS A 20 9.04 -14.93 2.74
N GLY A 21 8.06 -14.86 1.83
CA GLY A 21 6.66 -14.53 2.17
C GLY A 21 6.44 -13.08 2.62
N GLY A 22 7.31 -12.18 2.17
CA GLY A 22 7.28 -10.75 2.50
C GLY A 22 6.22 -10.00 1.70
N ILE A 23 5.59 -9.03 2.34
CA ILE A 23 4.63 -8.12 1.72
C ILE A 23 5.21 -6.71 1.73
N ALA A 24 5.31 -6.10 0.56
CA ALA A 24 5.62 -4.69 0.42
C ALA A 24 4.32 -3.89 0.33
N TYR A 25 4.01 -3.14 1.38
CA TYR A 25 2.92 -2.19 1.41
C TYR A 25 3.39 -0.84 0.88
N LEU A 26 2.78 -0.36 -0.20
CA LEU A 26 3.18 0.86 -0.89
C LEU A 26 2.05 1.88 -0.82
N ASP A 27 2.35 3.14 -0.50
CA ASP A 27 1.41 4.23 -0.78
C ASP A 27 1.23 4.42 -2.31
N ARG A 28 0.44 5.41 -2.74
CA ARG A 28 0.21 5.68 -4.15
C ARG A 28 0.63 7.11 -4.50
N ASP A 29 -0.04 8.09 -3.88
CA ASP A 29 0.04 9.50 -4.26
C ASP A 29 1.18 10.20 -3.53
N GLY A 30 2.31 10.38 -4.22
CA GLY A 30 3.58 10.84 -3.63
C GLY A 30 4.61 9.72 -3.53
N GLU A 31 4.26 8.47 -3.84
CA GLU A 31 5.17 7.32 -3.71
C GLU A 31 5.33 6.51 -5.01
N LEU A 32 4.21 6.12 -5.64
CA LEU A 32 4.20 5.48 -6.98
C LEU A 32 4.01 6.51 -8.10
N ASN A 33 3.20 7.53 -7.86
CA ASN A 33 2.92 8.63 -8.78
C ASN A 33 3.13 9.98 -8.12
N ILE A 34 3.27 11.01 -8.95
CA ILE A 34 3.27 12.40 -8.49
C ILE A 34 1.95 12.66 -7.77
N GLY A 35 2.01 13.07 -6.51
CA GLY A 35 0.84 13.44 -5.72
C GLY A 35 0.22 14.76 -6.19
N SER A 36 -1.07 14.94 -5.93
CA SER A 36 -1.80 16.18 -6.22
C SER A 36 -2.53 16.69 -4.97
N PRO A 37 -2.47 17.99 -4.66
CA PRO A 37 -3.28 18.57 -3.58
C PRO A 37 -4.79 18.50 -3.86
N ASN A 38 -5.16 18.38 -5.15
CA ASN A 38 -6.55 18.30 -5.61
C ASN A 38 -6.98 16.86 -5.93
N TYR A 39 -6.25 15.85 -5.43
CA TYR A 39 -6.39 14.44 -5.82
C TYR A 39 -6.00 14.20 -7.29
N ILE A 40 -5.78 12.92 -7.61
CA ILE A 40 -5.74 12.43 -8.98
C ILE A 40 -7.18 12.05 -9.31
N ASN A 41 -7.85 12.84 -10.14
CA ASN A 41 -9.29 12.71 -10.41
C ASN A 41 -9.59 11.91 -11.67
N HIS A 42 -8.63 11.83 -12.58
CA HIS A 42 -8.76 11.16 -13.87
C HIS A 42 -7.55 10.26 -14.17
N PRO A 43 -7.73 9.16 -14.91
CA PRO A 43 -6.62 8.28 -15.31
C PRO A 43 -5.46 9.05 -15.99
N GLU A 44 -5.77 10.05 -16.80
CA GLU A 44 -4.79 10.84 -17.54
C GLU A 44 -3.91 11.72 -16.62
N GLU A 45 -4.36 11.99 -15.40
CA GLU A 45 -3.60 12.71 -14.36
C GLU A 45 -2.59 11.79 -13.65
N PHE A 46 -2.68 10.47 -13.85
CA PHE A 46 -1.73 9.53 -13.26
C PHE A 46 -0.37 9.63 -13.97
N ILE A 47 0.59 10.26 -13.30
CA ILE A 47 1.98 10.40 -13.77
C ILE A 47 2.89 9.61 -12.83
N MET A 48 3.35 8.45 -13.31
CA MET A 48 4.25 7.57 -12.57
C MET A 48 5.57 8.29 -12.23
N LEU A 49 6.07 8.08 -11.01
CA LEU A 49 7.38 8.58 -10.60
C LEU A 49 8.52 7.82 -11.31
N LYS A 50 9.63 8.50 -11.53
CA LYS A 50 10.77 7.94 -12.26
C LYS A 50 11.28 6.67 -11.54
N LYS A 51 11.46 5.59 -12.31
CA LYS A 51 11.89 4.25 -11.83
C LYS A 51 10.92 3.53 -10.87
N ALA A 52 9.72 4.03 -10.63
CA ALA A 52 8.76 3.37 -9.73
C ALA A 52 8.39 1.96 -10.22
N ALA A 53 8.06 1.80 -11.52
CA ALA A 53 7.80 0.48 -12.11
C ALA A 53 8.97 -0.49 -11.95
N HIS A 54 10.19 -0.04 -12.26
CA HIS A 54 11.37 -0.88 -12.10
C HIS A 54 11.56 -1.35 -10.66
N SER A 55 11.36 -0.46 -9.69
CA SER A 55 11.49 -0.78 -8.26
C SER A 55 10.45 -1.81 -7.82
N VAL A 56 9.20 -1.70 -8.29
CA VAL A 56 8.16 -2.71 -8.02
C VAL A 56 8.53 -4.06 -8.67
N GLY A 57 9.07 -4.05 -9.88
CA GLY A 57 9.59 -5.25 -10.53
C GLY A 57 10.73 -5.89 -9.73
N GLU A 58 11.66 -5.09 -9.19
CA GLU A 58 12.76 -5.57 -8.34
C GLU A 58 12.25 -6.23 -7.06
N LEU A 59 11.26 -5.62 -6.39
CA LEU A 59 10.63 -6.23 -5.22
C LEU A 59 10.00 -7.58 -5.56
N ARG A 60 9.28 -7.69 -6.69
CA ARG A 60 8.66 -8.95 -7.08
C ARG A 60 9.69 -10.03 -7.39
N ARG A 61 10.74 -9.69 -8.14
CA ARG A 61 11.87 -10.59 -8.41
C ARG A 61 12.61 -11.00 -7.12
N ALA A 62 12.58 -10.15 -6.10
CA ALA A 62 13.18 -10.44 -4.80
C ALA A 62 12.30 -11.30 -3.86
N GLY A 63 11.03 -11.56 -4.21
CA GLY A 63 10.16 -12.44 -3.44
C GLY A 63 9.00 -11.74 -2.72
N PHE A 64 8.78 -10.45 -2.97
CA PHE A 64 7.71 -9.68 -2.32
C PHE A 64 6.39 -9.76 -3.08
N GLN A 65 5.30 -9.98 -2.35
CA GLN A 65 3.97 -9.64 -2.83
C GLN A 65 3.73 -8.13 -2.66
N ILE A 66 3.09 -7.50 -3.62
CA ILE A 66 2.92 -6.05 -3.67
C ILE A 66 1.48 -5.68 -3.31
N CYS A 67 1.34 -4.90 -2.23
CA CYS A 67 0.07 -4.41 -1.74
C CYS A 67 0.04 -2.87 -1.75
N VAL A 68 -0.73 -2.27 -2.66
CA VAL A 68 -0.94 -0.82 -2.63
C VAL A 68 -1.99 -0.49 -1.56
N VAL A 69 -1.69 0.43 -0.66
CA VAL A 69 -2.57 0.88 0.42
C VAL A 69 -2.72 2.40 0.35
N THR A 70 -3.91 2.92 0.04
CA THR A 70 -4.07 4.34 -0.29
C THR A 70 -5.31 5.00 0.33
N ASN A 71 -5.18 6.27 0.73
CA ASN A 71 -6.24 7.08 1.33
C ASN A 71 -6.98 7.91 0.26
N GLN A 72 -8.13 7.43 -0.23
CA GLN A 72 -8.88 8.04 -1.34
C GLN A 72 -10.16 8.77 -0.88
N SER A 73 -10.00 9.83 -0.08
CA SER A 73 -11.15 10.54 0.52
C SER A 73 -12.05 11.30 -0.47
N ALA A 74 -11.59 11.47 -1.71
CA ALA A 74 -12.34 12.11 -2.79
C ALA A 74 -13.71 11.44 -3.04
N MET A 75 -13.79 10.11 -2.82
CA MET A 75 -15.02 9.35 -2.94
C MET A 75 -16.11 9.82 -1.97
N MET A 76 -15.81 9.83 -0.66
CA MET A 76 -16.78 10.29 0.36
C MET A 76 -16.94 11.82 0.41
N ARG A 77 -16.20 12.54 -0.45
CA ARG A 77 -16.43 13.96 -0.76
C ARG A 77 -17.32 14.17 -1.98
N GLY A 78 -17.69 13.10 -2.70
CA GLY A 78 -18.56 13.17 -3.87
C GLY A 78 -17.86 13.70 -5.12
N LEU A 79 -16.52 13.69 -5.17
CA LEU A 79 -15.78 14.12 -6.35
C LEU A 79 -15.83 13.08 -7.47
N TRP A 80 -15.83 11.79 -7.10
CA TRP A 80 -15.94 10.67 -8.02
C TRP A 80 -16.36 9.37 -7.31
N ASP A 81 -16.73 8.36 -8.09
CA ASP A 81 -17.26 7.07 -7.64
C ASP A 81 -16.23 5.91 -7.72
N GLU A 82 -16.67 4.70 -7.40
CA GLU A 82 -15.82 3.50 -7.42
C GLU A 82 -15.26 3.21 -8.82
N ASP A 83 -16.08 3.38 -9.86
CA ASP A 83 -15.68 3.15 -11.24
C ASP A 83 -14.54 4.10 -11.66
N ARG A 84 -14.61 5.37 -11.28
CA ARG A 84 -13.51 6.30 -11.53
C ARG A 84 -12.23 5.84 -10.85
N MET A 85 -12.32 5.40 -9.60
CA MET A 85 -11.15 4.90 -8.87
C MET A 85 -10.53 3.70 -9.58
N HIS A 86 -11.36 2.74 -9.99
CA HIS A 86 -10.91 1.56 -10.71
C HIS A 86 -10.22 1.95 -12.01
N SER A 87 -10.76 2.91 -12.78
CA SER A 87 -10.10 3.40 -13.99
C SER A 87 -8.72 4.01 -13.75
N ILE A 88 -8.52 4.73 -12.63
CA ILE A 88 -7.21 5.27 -12.24
C ILE A 88 -6.24 4.14 -11.87
N HIS A 89 -6.71 3.15 -11.09
CA HIS A 89 -5.90 1.99 -10.72
C HIS A 89 -5.56 1.10 -11.93
N ASP A 90 -6.45 0.98 -12.90
CA ASP A 90 -6.19 0.25 -14.14
C ASP A 90 -5.14 0.97 -14.99
N ARG A 91 -5.20 2.31 -15.05
CA ARG A 91 -4.14 3.10 -15.68
C ARG A 91 -2.80 2.93 -14.99
N MET A 92 -2.78 2.95 -13.66
CA MET A 92 -1.57 2.67 -12.87
C MET A 92 -0.99 1.29 -13.23
N ARG A 93 -1.80 0.23 -13.21
CA ARG A 93 -1.36 -1.13 -13.58
C ARG A 93 -0.77 -1.18 -14.98
N THR A 94 -1.48 -0.61 -15.97
CA THR A 94 -1.04 -0.58 -17.36
C THR A 94 0.30 0.13 -17.51
N VAL A 95 0.45 1.33 -16.96
CA VAL A 95 1.70 2.11 -17.06
C VAL A 95 2.87 1.38 -16.41
N PHE A 96 2.66 0.74 -15.26
CA PHE A 96 3.72 -0.01 -14.58
C PHE A 96 4.19 -1.20 -15.42
N LEU A 97 3.26 -2.01 -15.93
CA LEU A 97 3.57 -3.17 -16.77
C LEU A 97 4.17 -2.81 -18.14
N GLU A 98 3.85 -1.63 -18.69
CA GLU A 98 4.49 -1.09 -19.90
C GLU A 98 5.99 -0.84 -19.71
N HIS A 99 6.43 -0.56 -18.48
CA HIS A 99 7.82 -0.19 -18.17
C HIS A 99 8.65 -1.34 -17.60
N ASP A 100 8.04 -2.25 -16.84
CA ASP A 100 8.69 -3.46 -16.33
C ASP A 100 7.65 -4.59 -16.26
N PRO A 101 7.87 -5.74 -16.94
CA PRO A 101 6.87 -6.81 -17.03
C PRO A 101 6.56 -7.49 -15.69
N ASP A 102 7.46 -7.35 -14.71
CA ASP A 102 7.26 -7.89 -13.36
C ASP A 102 6.62 -6.86 -12.42
N ALA A 103 6.36 -5.62 -12.85
CA ALA A 103 5.82 -4.54 -12.01
C ALA A 103 4.31 -4.66 -11.76
N HIS A 104 3.92 -5.79 -11.20
CA HIS A 104 2.52 -6.13 -10.93
C HIS A 104 2.11 -5.84 -9.48
N PHE A 105 0.84 -5.47 -9.28
CA PHE A 105 0.25 -5.27 -7.95
C PHE A 105 -0.68 -6.43 -7.61
N ASP A 106 -0.36 -7.21 -6.58
CA ASP A 106 -1.19 -8.36 -6.16
C ASP A 106 -2.51 -7.89 -5.54
N LEU A 107 -2.45 -6.79 -4.79
CA LEU A 107 -3.59 -6.26 -4.06
C LEU A 107 -3.56 -4.73 -4.04
N ILE A 108 -4.71 -4.10 -4.26
CA ILE A 108 -4.91 -2.66 -4.05
C ILE A 108 -6.03 -2.49 -3.03
N LEU A 109 -5.74 -1.76 -1.96
CA LEU A 109 -6.66 -1.41 -0.89
C LEU A 109 -6.78 0.10 -0.81
N ALA A 110 -8.00 0.60 -0.97
CA ALA A 110 -8.29 2.02 -0.88
C ALA A 110 -9.30 2.29 0.23
N CYS A 111 -8.95 3.19 1.14
CA CYS A 111 -9.89 3.68 2.13
C CYS A 111 -10.64 4.90 1.54
N PRO A 112 -11.96 4.82 1.31
CA PRO A 112 -12.72 5.89 0.66
C PRO A 112 -13.05 7.07 1.61
N HIS A 113 -12.79 6.89 2.91
CA HIS A 113 -13.30 7.74 3.98
C HIS A 113 -12.54 9.06 4.15
N ARG A 114 -13.27 10.05 4.64
CA ARG A 114 -12.73 11.33 5.11
C ARG A 114 -12.13 11.16 6.50
N ASN A 115 -11.22 12.05 6.86
CA ASN A 115 -10.60 12.05 8.18
C ASN A 115 -11.64 12.08 9.33
N ARG A 116 -12.71 12.86 9.16
CA ARG A 116 -13.79 13.00 10.16
C ARG A 116 -14.66 11.76 10.35
N ASP A 117 -14.60 10.79 9.43
CA ASP A 117 -15.45 9.59 9.48
C ASP A 117 -14.92 8.57 10.51
N ARG A 118 -13.70 8.76 11.05
CA ARG A 118 -13.08 7.94 12.12
C ARG A 118 -13.13 6.43 11.85
N CYS A 119 -12.95 6.01 10.60
CA CYS A 119 -12.91 4.61 10.23
C CYS A 119 -11.60 3.94 10.64
N ALA A 120 -11.61 2.60 10.72
CA ALA A 120 -10.42 1.80 11.00
C ALA A 120 -9.48 1.62 9.79
N CYS A 121 -9.90 1.97 8.57
CA CYS A 121 -9.09 1.75 7.36
C CYS A 121 -8.13 2.90 7.04
N ARG A 122 -8.45 4.13 7.44
CA ARG A 122 -7.73 5.30 6.96
C ARG A 122 -6.38 5.40 7.65
N LYS A 123 -5.28 5.35 6.90
CA LYS A 123 -3.93 5.59 7.45
C LYS A 123 -3.92 6.91 8.23
N PRO A 124 -3.40 6.96 9.47
CA PRO A 124 -2.46 6.01 10.08
C PRO A 124 -3.06 4.73 10.68
N MET A 125 -4.38 4.51 10.65
CA MET A 125 -4.94 3.26 11.16
C MET A 125 -4.45 2.05 10.32
N PRO A 126 -4.15 0.90 10.95
CA PRO A 126 -3.55 -0.24 10.27
C PRO A 126 -4.56 -1.12 9.53
N GLY A 127 -5.85 -0.78 9.53
CA GLY A 127 -6.91 -1.68 9.06
C GLY A 127 -6.74 -2.15 7.61
N MET A 128 -6.21 -1.30 6.71
CA MET A 128 -5.86 -1.75 5.35
C MET A 128 -4.70 -2.75 5.36
N LEU A 129 -3.63 -2.52 6.13
CA LEU A 129 -2.47 -3.41 6.17
C LEU A 129 -2.86 -4.76 6.80
N ARG A 130 -3.64 -4.77 7.88
CA ARG A 130 -4.18 -5.99 8.51
C ARG A 130 -5.05 -6.79 7.55
N LEU A 131 -5.92 -6.12 6.80
CA LEU A 131 -6.73 -6.78 5.78
C LEU A 131 -5.85 -7.35 4.66
N GLY A 132 -4.88 -6.57 4.17
CA GLY A 132 -3.96 -7.00 3.12
C GLY A 132 -3.11 -8.19 3.52
N GLU A 133 -2.63 -8.21 4.77
CA GLU A 133 -1.93 -9.34 5.35
C GLU A 133 -2.79 -10.60 5.31
N ARG A 134 -4.02 -10.54 5.84
CA ARG A 134 -4.92 -11.71 5.84
C ARG A 134 -5.26 -12.20 4.44
N ILE A 135 -5.49 -11.29 3.48
CA ILE A 135 -5.78 -11.66 2.09
C ILE A 135 -4.56 -12.36 1.47
N LEU A 136 -3.38 -11.75 1.53
CA LEU A 136 -2.18 -12.26 0.85
C LEU A 136 -1.60 -13.51 1.51
N ARG A 137 -1.85 -13.71 2.82
CA ARG A 137 -1.53 -14.94 3.54
C ARG A 137 -2.62 -16.02 3.44
N ASN A 138 -3.64 -15.83 2.59
CA ASN A 138 -4.74 -16.77 2.34
C ASN A 138 -5.62 -17.09 3.56
N GLU A 139 -5.73 -16.16 4.51
CA GLU A 139 -6.56 -16.28 5.72
C GLU A 139 -7.93 -15.61 5.55
N TYR A 140 -8.06 -14.72 4.56
CA TYR A 140 -9.31 -14.05 4.24
C TYR A 140 -9.54 -14.05 2.71
N PRO A 141 -10.27 -15.04 2.17
CA PRO A 141 -10.49 -15.15 0.73
C PRO A 141 -11.38 -14.01 0.23
N VAL A 142 -10.95 -13.37 -0.86
CA VAL A 142 -11.72 -12.37 -1.61
C VAL A 142 -11.80 -12.78 -3.08
N PRO A 143 -12.88 -12.44 -3.80
CA PRO A 143 -12.94 -12.70 -5.23
C PRO A 143 -11.82 -11.95 -5.97
N ARG A 144 -11.35 -12.54 -7.07
CA ARG A 144 -10.43 -11.84 -7.99
C ARG A 144 -11.16 -10.66 -8.62
N GLY A 145 -10.52 -9.50 -8.66
CA GLY A 145 -11.04 -8.25 -9.18
C GLY A 145 -11.58 -7.30 -8.10
N PRO A 146 -12.41 -6.33 -8.49
CA PRO A 146 -13.03 -5.37 -7.58
C PRO A 146 -13.95 -6.03 -6.55
N SER A 147 -13.86 -5.59 -5.29
CA SER A 147 -14.77 -5.95 -4.21
C SER A 147 -14.77 -4.89 -3.11
N MET A 148 -15.64 -5.05 -2.12
CA MET A 148 -15.69 -4.20 -0.93
C MET A 148 -15.68 -5.07 0.31
N VAL A 149 -14.84 -4.72 1.29
CA VAL A 149 -14.67 -5.49 2.53
C VAL A 149 -14.86 -4.56 3.73
N GLU A 150 -15.80 -4.91 4.60
CA GLU A 150 -15.95 -4.24 5.89
C GLU A 150 -14.87 -4.74 6.87
N LEU A 151 -14.34 -3.82 7.69
CA LEU A 151 -13.35 -4.16 8.72
C LEU A 151 -14.03 -4.48 10.04
N ASN A 152 -13.39 -5.33 10.83
CA ASN A 152 -13.79 -5.58 12.21
C ASN A 152 -13.36 -4.41 13.10
N SER A 153 -14.01 -4.24 14.25
CA SER A 153 -13.64 -3.20 15.23
C SER A 153 -12.19 -3.34 15.71
N GLU A 154 -11.69 -4.56 15.83
CA GLU A 154 -10.33 -4.90 16.24
C GLU A 154 -9.28 -4.46 15.23
N ASP A 155 -9.62 -4.33 13.94
CA ASP A 155 -8.68 -3.90 12.89
C ASP A 155 -8.17 -2.47 13.10
N GLY A 156 -8.88 -1.66 13.89
CA GLY A 156 -8.47 -0.31 14.28
C GLY A 156 -7.81 -0.22 15.65
N GLN A 157 -7.70 -1.30 16.42
CA GLN A 157 -7.13 -1.21 17.78
C GLN A 157 -5.60 -1.14 17.73
N VAL A 158 -5.05 -0.08 18.33
CA VAL A 158 -3.61 0.19 18.41
C VAL A 158 -3.32 0.87 19.75
N ASP A 159 -2.30 0.39 20.45
CA ASP A 159 -1.73 1.11 21.58
C ASP A 159 -0.64 2.08 21.07
N TRP A 160 -1.03 3.31 20.78
CA TRP A 160 -0.09 4.31 20.24
C TRP A 160 0.95 4.79 21.25
N TRP A 161 0.78 4.52 22.54
CA TRP A 161 1.70 4.93 23.61
C TRP A 161 2.64 3.81 24.04
N GLY A 162 2.39 2.58 23.59
CA GLY A 162 3.22 1.40 23.83
C GLY A 162 4.35 1.23 22.81
N ASP A 163 4.99 0.06 22.87
CA ASP A 163 5.99 -0.36 21.90
C ASP A 163 5.32 -0.81 20.59
N ALA A 164 6.06 -0.71 19.48
CA ALA A 164 5.62 -1.27 18.21
C ALA A 164 5.35 -2.78 18.35
N PRO A 165 4.25 -3.32 17.81
CA PRO A 165 4.02 -4.76 17.78
C PRO A 165 5.13 -5.50 17.04
N SER A 166 5.29 -6.80 17.27
CA SER A 166 6.11 -7.63 16.40
C SER A 166 5.38 -7.93 15.09
N PRO A 167 6.05 -7.82 13.92
CA PRO A 167 5.44 -8.19 12.65
C PRO A 167 5.31 -9.71 12.57
N ARG A 168 4.31 -10.20 11.83
CA ARG A 168 4.18 -11.64 11.56
C ARG A 168 5.29 -12.16 10.64
N ASN A 169 5.86 -11.29 9.80
CA ASN A 169 7.02 -11.59 8.99
C ASN A 169 7.99 -10.40 9.03
N ARG A 170 9.25 -10.65 9.42
CA ARG A 170 10.32 -9.64 9.50
C ARG A 170 10.61 -8.93 8.18
N THR A 171 10.28 -9.55 7.05
CA THR A 171 10.54 -8.98 5.72
C THR A 171 9.47 -7.99 5.29
N ASP A 172 8.27 -8.03 5.87
CA ASP A 172 7.19 -7.10 5.54
C ASP A 172 7.65 -5.64 5.76
N CYS A 173 7.20 -4.75 4.88
CA CYS A 173 7.57 -3.34 4.96
C CYS A 173 6.46 -2.40 4.49
N MET A 174 6.46 -1.18 5.02
CA MET A 174 5.62 -0.07 4.59
C MET A 174 6.48 1.06 4.00
N VAL A 175 6.16 1.47 2.77
CA VAL A 175 6.83 2.55 2.04
C VAL A 175 5.83 3.67 1.79
N GLY A 176 6.20 4.91 2.11
CA GLY A 176 5.32 6.07 1.91
C GLY A 176 5.99 7.40 2.18
N ASP A 177 5.39 8.49 1.70
CA ASP A 177 5.93 9.85 1.84
C ASP A 177 5.48 10.52 3.15
N ARG A 178 4.40 10.05 3.79
CA ARG A 178 3.75 10.74 4.92
C ARG A 178 3.91 10.01 6.24
N SER A 179 3.78 10.76 7.33
CA SER A 179 3.67 10.21 8.68
C SER A 179 2.48 9.27 8.85
N SER A 180 1.42 9.43 8.06
CA SER A 180 0.30 8.47 8.07
C SER A 180 0.71 7.08 7.60
N ASP A 181 1.62 6.99 6.65
CA ASP A 181 2.14 5.71 6.14
C ASP A 181 2.98 5.03 7.20
N MET A 182 3.91 5.80 7.78
CA MET A 182 4.78 5.34 8.85
C MET A 182 3.97 4.91 10.07
N GLY A 183 2.91 5.64 10.43
CA GLY A 183 2.02 5.25 11.52
C GLY A 183 1.27 3.95 11.27
N ALA A 184 0.79 3.72 10.05
CA ALA A 184 0.13 2.47 9.69
C ALA A 184 1.09 1.28 9.72
N GLY A 185 2.31 1.45 9.19
CA GLY A 185 3.35 0.43 9.26
C GLY A 185 3.81 0.15 10.68
N TRP A 186 4.03 1.20 11.49
CA TRP A 186 4.43 1.10 12.89
C TRP A 186 3.41 0.30 13.70
N ALA A 187 2.11 0.56 13.47
CA ALA A 187 1.02 -0.17 14.11
C ALA A 187 0.92 -1.66 13.71
N MET A 188 1.66 -2.08 12.69
CA MET A 188 1.84 -3.47 12.27
C MET A 188 3.20 -4.05 12.67
N GLY A 189 4.14 -3.22 13.15
CA GLY A 189 5.51 -3.65 13.46
C GLY A 189 6.40 -3.88 12.24
N VAL A 190 5.94 -3.52 11.04
CA VAL A 190 6.70 -3.79 9.80
C VAL A 190 7.84 -2.80 9.63
N ARG A 191 8.83 -3.15 8.80
CA ARG A 191 9.94 -2.26 8.46
C ARG A 191 9.41 -1.00 7.77
N LEU A 192 9.92 0.17 8.15
CA LEU A 192 9.41 1.45 7.65
C LEU A 192 10.41 2.07 6.69
N PHE A 193 9.96 2.60 5.56
CA PHE A 193 10.82 3.32 4.64
C PHE A 193 10.12 4.60 4.19
N GLN A 194 10.53 5.72 4.79
CA GLN A 194 9.99 7.02 4.42
C GLN A 194 10.71 7.58 3.20
N VAL A 195 9.95 8.04 2.22
CA VAL A 195 10.48 8.60 0.97
C VAL A 195 10.11 10.06 0.82
N LEU A 196 10.84 10.77 -0.06
CA LEU A 196 10.43 12.09 -0.51
C LEU A 196 9.39 11.94 -1.63
N ASP A 197 8.36 12.78 -1.63
CA ASP A 197 7.21 12.74 -2.54
C ASP A 197 7.55 12.86 -4.04
N GLN A 198 8.73 13.39 -4.37
CA GLN A 198 9.26 13.51 -5.73
C GLN A 198 10.22 12.37 -6.13
N LYS A 199 10.67 11.56 -5.18
CA LYS A 199 11.61 10.44 -5.42
C LYS A 199 10.91 9.09 -5.36
N GLY A 200 9.91 8.95 -4.50
CA GLY A 200 9.14 7.71 -4.34
C GLY A 200 10.01 6.52 -3.92
N ILE A 201 9.47 5.32 -4.17
CA ILE A 201 10.09 4.03 -3.80
C ILE A 201 11.54 3.86 -4.28
N ALA A 202 11.87 4.43 -5.45
CA ALA A 202 13.21 4.32 -6.04
C ALA A 202 14.30 4.94 -5.16
N GLN A 203 13.96 5.79 -4.19
CA GLN A 203 14.90 6.33 -3.20
C GLN A 203 15.47 5.25 -2.26
N VAL A 204 14.68 4.23 -1.96
CA VAL A 204 14.91 3.29 -0.85
C VAL A 204 14.91 1.83 -1.31
N ILE A 205 14.80 1.55 -2.61
CA ILE A 205 14.70 0.18 -3.14
C ILE A 205 15.85 -0.71 -2.66
N ASP A 206 17.09 -0.23 -2.72
CA ASP A 206 18.26 -0.97 -2.26
C ASP A 206 18.17 -1.33 -0.77
N ARG A 207 17.60 -0.43 0.05
CA ARG A 207 17.39 -0.65 1.49
C ARG A 207 16.28 -1.66 1.76
N ILE A 208 15.20 -1.66 0.97
CA ILE A 208 14.10 -2.62 1.14
C ILE A 208 14.60 -4.04 0.81
N LEU A 209 15.44 -4.16 -0.23
CA LEU A 209 16.03 -5.40 -0.70
C LEU A 209 17.10 -5.95 0.26
N ASP A 210 17.74 -5.10 1.04
CA ASP A 210 18.55 -5.52 2.18
C ASP A 210 17.64 -6.02 3.32
N LEU A 211 17.55 -7.34 3.46
CA LEU A 211 16.71 -7.97 4.49
C LEU A 211 17.28 -7.83 5.92
N GLU A 212 18.46 -7.24 6.06
CA GLU A 212 19.08 -6.88 7.34
C GLU A 212 18.92 -5.37 7.68
N ASP A 213 18.39 -4.54 6.77
CA ASP A 213 17.97 -3.18 7.10
C ASP A 213 16.64 -3.22 7.86
N ASP A 214 16.64 -2.75 9.11
CA ASP A 214 15.48 -2.69 9.99
C ASP A 214 14.46 -1.60 9.61
N GLY A 215 14.82 -0.71 8.68
CA GLY A 215 14.03 0.44 8.30
C GLY A 215 14.22 1.66 9.21
N ASP A 216 13.41 2.68 8.95
CA ASP A 216 13.45 3.96 9.63
C ASP A 216 12.76 3.88 11.01
N ARG A 217 13.33 4.59 11.98
CA ARG A 217 12.69 4.75 13.29
C ARG A 217 11.52 5.74 13.16
N PHE A 218 10.37 5.38 13.72
CA PHE A 218 9.20 6.23 13.79
C PHE A 218 8.64 6.29 15.21
N ASN A 219 8.17 7.47 15.61
CA ASN A 219 7.48 7.67 16.88
C ASN A 219 6.07 8.21 16.60
N PRO A 220 5.01 7.43 16.86
CA PRO A 220 3.64 7.81 16.51
C PRO A 220 3.04 8.92 17.39
N VAL A 221 3.70 9.29 18.50
CA VAL A 221 3.21 10.29 19.47
C VAL A 221 3.99 11.61 19.44
N ARG A 222 4.95 11.75 18.50
CA ARG A 222 5.78 12.96 18.34
C ARG A 222 5.51 13.69 17.03
#